data_AF-A0A6B2LTG9-F1
#
_entry.id   AF-A0A6B2LTG9-F1
#
_cell.length_a   1.000
_cell.length_b   1.000
_cell.length_c   1.000
_cell.angle_alpha   90.00
_cell.angle_beta   90.00
_cell.angle_gamma   90.00
#
_symmetry.space_group_name_H-M   'P 1'
#
loop_
_entity.id
_entity.type
_entity.pdbx_description
1 polymer ?
#
loop_
_entity_poly.entity_id
_entity_poly.type
_entity_poly.pdbx_seq_one_letter_code
_entity_poly.pdbx_strand_id
1 'polypeptide(L)'
;MDFHRRTPVSFEEVPWASAARISLYFDPTARESLSGLGLPAEVLLCGRHEGRRGAVLHELMHCLGFVHEHQRPDRDLYVEVLAEGSGLPDYGIRRDGV
;
A
#
# COMPACT_ATOMS: atom_id res chain seq x y z
N MET A 1 -12.03 0.55 5.17
CA MET A 1 -11.41 1.62 5.97
C MET A 1 -11.76 2.97 5.32
N ASP A 2 -11.75 4.08 6.04
CA ASP A 2 -12.13 5.41 5.53
C ASP A 2 -11.23 6.45 6.21
N PHE A 3 -10.45 7.22 5.46
CA PHE A 3 -9.49 8.18 6.05
C PHE A 3 -10.23 9.27 6.83
N HIS A 4 -11.24 9.90 6.23
CA HIS A 4 -11.92 11.06 6.82
C HIS A 4 -12.67 10.73 8.12
N ARG A 5 -13.07 9.47 8.32
CA ARG A 5 -13.78 9.05 9.54
C ARG A 5 -12.87 8.57 10.67
N ARG A 6 -11.61 8.24 10.37
CA ARG A 6 -10.71 7.55 11.31
C ARG A 6 -9.38 8.27 11.51
N THR A 7 -9.11 9.31 10.73
CA THR A 7 -7.87 10.07 10.74
C THR A 7 -8.17 11.55 10.47
N PRO A 8 -7.28 12.47 10.85
CA PRO A 8 -7.39 13.87 10.48
C PRO A 8 -6.93 14.16 9.02
N VAL A 9 -6.55 13.14 8.24
CA VAL A 9 -6.17 13.31 6.84
C VAL A 9 -7.37 13.77 6.03
N SER A 10 -7.17 14.76 5.16
CA SER A 10 -8.15 15.24 4.19
C SER A 10 -7.54 15.27 2.80
N PHE A 11 -8.37 15.13 1.78
CA PHE A 11 -7.97 15.22 0.38
C PHE A 11 -8.63 16.43 -0.27
N GLU A 12 -7.84 17.18 -1.03
CA GLU A 12 -8.29 18.31 -1.83
C GLU A 12 -7.83 18.10 -3.28
N GLU A 13 -8.71 18.38 -4.23
CA GLU A 13 -8.34 18.42 -5.63
C GLU A 13 -7.48 19.66 -5.89
N VAL A 14 -6.28 19.44 -6.43
CA VAL A 14 -5.34 20.52 -6.77
C VAL A 14 -5.18 20.62 -8.28
N PRO A 15 -4.83 21.81 -8.83
CA PRO A 15 -4.51 21.93 -10.25
C PRO A 15 -3.44 20.93 -10.67
N TRP A 16 -3.53 20.40 -11.89
CA TRP A 16 -2.59 19.41 -12.41
C TRP A 16 -1.11 19.85 -12.33
N ALA A 17 -0.86 21.15 -12.49
CA ALA A 17 0.48 21.74 -12.43
C ALA A 17 1.08 21.80 -11.01
N SER A 18 0.33 21.41 -9.97
CA SER A 18 0.81 21.48 -8.58
C SER A 18 1.97 20.52 -8.35
N ALA A 19 3.08 21.05 -7.81
CA ALA A 19 4.30 20.27 -7.59
C ALA A 19 4.12 19.17 -6.51
N ALA A 20 3.34 19.44 -5.47
CA ALA A 20 3.01 18.47 -4.42
C ALA A 20 1.58 17.97 -4.64
N ARG A 21 1.46 16.74 -5.15
CA ARG A 21 0.17 16.08 -5.41
C ARG A 21 0.33 14.57 -5.34
N ILE A 22 -0.81 13.90 -5.24
CA ILE A 22 -0.94 12.47 -5.54
C ILE A 22 -1.73 12.37 -6.85
N SER A 23 -1.22 11.62 -7.81
CA SER A 23 -1.91 11.35 -9.07
C SER A 23 -2.41 9.91 -9.11
N LEU A 24 -3.72 9.73 -9.30
CA LEU A 24 -4.36 8.41 -9.40
C LEU A 24 -4.52 8.03 -10.87
N TYR A 25 -3.96 6.89 -11.28
CA TYR A 25 -4.09 6.34 -12.62
C TYR A 25 -4.77 4.98 -12.57
N PHE A 26 -5.73 4.73 -13.45
CA PHE A 26 -6.37 3.43 -13.58
C PHE A 26 -5.90 2.74 -14.86
N ASP A 27 -5.34 1.55 -14.72
CA ASP A 27 -4.96 0.71 -15.85
C ASP A 27 -5.69 -0.64 -15.79
N PRO A 28 -6.62 -0.92 -16.71
CA PRO A 28 -7.35 -2.18 -16.74
C PRO A 28 -6.48 -3.39 -17.08
N THR A 29 -5.28 -3.17 -17.63
CA THR A 29 -4.34 -4.21 -18.04
C THR A 29 -3.26 -4.50 -16.99
N ALA A 30 -3.06 -3.58 -16.04
CA ALA A 30 -2.14 -3.77 -14.94
C ALA A 30 -2.47 -5.03 -14.13
N ARG A 31 -1.43 -5.66 -13.59
CA ARG A 31 -1.56 -6.89 -12.78
C ARG A 31 -1.63 -6.57 -11.29
N GLU A 32 -0.91 -5.54 -10.87
CA GLU A 32 -0.81 -5.09 -9.47
C GLU A 32 -1.07 -3.58 -9.37
N SER A 33 -1.54 -3.13 -8.21
CA SER A 33 -1.54 -1.70 -7.88
C SER A 33 -0.17 -1.33 -7.32
N LEU A 34 0.29 -0.11 -7.58
CA LEU A 34 1.63 0.34 -7.24
C LEU A 34 1.61 1.81 -6.83
N SER A 35 2.43 2.16 -5.85
CA SER A 35 2.66 3.55 -5.47
C SER A 35 4.05 3.75 -4.88
N GLY A 36 4.55 4.99 -4.98
CA GLY A 36 5.79 5.40 -4.32
C GLY A 36 5.59 5.65 -2.82
N LEU A 37 6.67 5.53 -2.05
CA LEU A 37 6.68 5.91 -0.64
C LEU A 37 6.90 7.42 -0.49
N GLY A 38 5.97 8.11 0.16
CA GLY A 38 6.04 9.55 0.41
C GLY A 38 5.51 10.41 -0.75
N LEU A 39 5.83 11.72 -0.74
CA LEU A 39 5.39 12.68 -1.75
C LEU A 39 6.56 13.30 -2.54
N PRO A 40 6.33 13.71 -3.81
CA PRO A 40 5.12 13.48 -4.62
C PRO A 40 5.09 12.04 -5.16
N ALA A 41 3.93 11.38 -5.07
CA ALA A 41 3.77 9.98 -5.51
C ALA A 41 2.67 9.82 -6.57
N GLU A 42 2.95 8.91 -7.51
CA GLU A 42 1.97 8.40 -8.46
C GLU A 42 1.42 7.09 -7.94
N VAL A 43 0.10 6.93 -8.01
CA VAL A 43 -0.62 5.72 -7.62
C VAL A 43 -1.23 5.10 -8.87
N LEU A 44 -0.75 3.92 -9.25
CA LEU A 44 -1.33 3.08 -10.28
C LEU A 44 -2.31 2.10 -9.63
N LEU A 45 -3.56 2.12 -10.07
CA LEU A 45 -4.61 1.22 -9.64
C LEU A 45 -4.85 0.16 -10.73
N CYS A 46 -4.64 -1.10 -10.37
CA CYS A 46 -4.89 -2.23 -11.26
C CYS A 46 -6.39 -2.51 -11.42
N GLY A 47 -6.84 -2.60 -12.67
CA GLY A 47 -8.24 -2.88 -12.98
C GLY A 47 -8.68 -4.33 -12.82
N ARG A 48 -7.76 -5.31 -12.70
CA ARG A 48 -8.13 -6.70 -12.33
C ARG A 48 -8.73 -6.80 -10.93
N HIS A 49 -8.46 -5.82 -10.07
CA HIS A 49 -9.02 -5.73 -8.72
C HIS A 49 -10.19 -4.76 -8.61
N GLU A 50 -10.76 -4.26 -9.72
CA GLU A 50 -11.88 -3.31 -9.78
C GLU A 50 -11.74 -2.13 -8.81
N GLY A 51 -10.54 -1.60 -8.59
CA GLY A 51 -10.36 -0.46 -7.66
C GLY A 51 -10.99 -0.73 -6.29
N ARG A 52 -10.95 -1.99 -5.80
CA ARG A 52 -11.44 -2.36 -4.48
C ARG A 52 -10.98 -1.32 -3.49
N ARG A 53 -11.92 -0.70 -2.78
CA ARG A 53 -11.68 0.35 -1.79
C ARG A 53 -10.46 0.07 -0.90
N GLY A 54 -10.22 -1.18 -0.52
CA GLY A 54 -9.03 -1.58 0.23
C GLY A 54 -7.70 -1.30 -0.49
N ALA A 55 -7.59 -1.62 -1.77
CA ALA A 55 -6.39 -1.38 -2.57
C ALA A 55 -6.11 0.11 -2.75
N VAL A 56 -7.14 0.92 -3.03
CA VAL A 56 -6.98 2.38 -3.13
C VAL A 56 -6.44 2.96 -1.83
N LEU A 57 -6.99 2.53 -0.69
CA LEU A 57 -6.54 3.00 0.62
C LEU A 57 -5.13 2.51 0.94
N HIS A 58 -4.79 1.28 0.57
CA HIS A 58 -3.46 0.68 0.72
C HIS A 58 -2.39 1.51 -0.01
N GLU A 59 -2.62 1.82 -1.29
CA GLU A 59 -1.66 2.64 -2.06
C GLU A 59 -1.58 4.09 -1.54
N LEU A 60 -2.70 4.66 -1.09
CA LEU A 60 -2.67 5.97 -0.44
C LEU A 60 -1.88 5.96 0.87
N MET A 61 -1.87 4.86 1.63
CA MET A 61 -1.04 4.73 2.83
C MET A 61 0.45 4.75 2.48
N HIS A 62 0.86 4.14 1.37
CA HIS A 62 2.25 4.23 0.88
C HIS A 62 2.66 5.67 0.57
N CYS A 63 1.78 6.47 -0.06
CA CYS A 63 2.02 7.90 -0.28
C CYS A 63 2.21 8.70 1.04
N LEU A 64 1.58 8.25 2.13
CA LEU A 64 1.77 8.82 3.47
C LEU A 64 3.04 8.33 4.18
N GLY A 65 3.79 7.41 3.57
CA GLY A 65 5.06 6.88 4.08
C GLY A 65 4.95 5.56 4.84
N PHE A 66 3.80 4.89 4.83
CA PHE A 66 3.68 3.56 5.41
C PHE A 66 4.32 2.51 4.51
N VAL A 67 5.07 1.59 5.10
CA VAL A 67 5.59 0.39 4.42
C VAL A 67 4.66 -0.80 4.65
N HIS A 68 4.89 -1.92 3.97
CA HIS A 68 4.16 -3.15 4.25
C HIS A 68 4.41 -3.59 5.71
N GLU A 69 3.38 -4.08 6.40
CA GLU A 69 3.46 -4.41 7.83
C GLU A 69 4.58 -5.42 8.14
N HIS A 70 4.79 -6.39 7.25
CA HIS A 70 5.88 -7.37 7.35
C HIS A 70 7.29 -6.78 7.13
N GLN A 71 7.45 -5.47 6.91
CA GLN A 71 8.75 -4.79 6.84
C GLN A 71 9.12 -4.11 8.15
N ARG A 72 8.25 -4.20 9.17
CA ARG A 72 8.57 -3.70 10.51
C ARG A 72 9.88 -4.32 11.04
N PRO A 73 10.71 -3.55 11.76
CA PRO A 73 11.97 -4.06 12.33
C PRO A 73 11.77 -5.21 13.32
N ASP A 74 10.62 -5.27 13.98
CA ASP A 74 10.26 -6.28 14.98
C ASP A 74 9.41 -7.43 14.40
N ARG A 75 9.27 -7.52 13.06
CA ARG A 75 8.43 -8.54 12.42
C ARG A 75 8.77 -9.98 12.84
N ASP A 76 10.05 -10.26 13.11
CA ASP A 76 10.54 -11.62 13.35
C ASP A 76 10.05 -12.18 14.70
N LEU A 77 9.42 -11.33 15.53
CA LEU A 77 8.67 -11.71 16.74
C LEU A 77 7.28 -12.29 16.41
N TYR A 78 6.73 -11.99 15.22
CA TYR A 78 5.33 -12.29 14.85
C TYR A 78 5.22 -13.21 13.64
N VAL A 79 6.15 -13.10 12.69
CA VAL A 79 6.17 -13.89 11.46
C VAL A 79 7.57 -14.46 11.21
N GLU A 80 7.62 -15.61 10.57
CA GLU A 80 8.85 -16.21 10.05
C GLU A 80 8.84 -16.16 8.53
N VAL A 81 9.97 -15.81 7.93
CA VAL A 81 10.13 -15.85 6.47
C VAL A 81 10.38 -17.32 6.08
N LEU A 82 9.38 -17.93 5.45
CA LEU A 82 9.47 -19.30 4.97
C LEU A 82 10.27 -19.32 3.67
N ALA A 83 11.37 -20.05 3.68
CA ALA A 83 12.16 -20.29 2.50
C ALA A 83 11.54 -21.46 1.71
N GLU A 84 10.62 -21.19 0.78
CA GLU A 84 10.15 -22.27 -0.12
C GLU A 84 10.06 -21.85 -1.60
N GLY A 85 10.91 -22.52 -2.40
CA GLY A 85 10.70 -23.04 -3.76
C GLY A 85 10.25 -22.14 -4.92
N SER A 86 9.50 -21.08 -4.65
CA SER A 86 8.78 -20.26 -5.64
C SER A 86 9.49 -18.97 -6.02
N GLY A 87 10.58 -18.62 -5.31
CA GLY A 87 11.37 -17.41 -5.56
C GLY A 87 10.81 -16.12 -4.95
N LEU A 88 9.68 -16.19 -4.23
CA LEU A 88 9.15 -15.10 -3.42
C LEU A 88 9.11 -15.50 -1.93
N PRO A 89 9.38 -14.56 -1.00
CA PRO A 89 9.28 -14.85 0.42
C PRO A 89 7.81 -15.11 0.80
N ASP A 90 7.54 -16.29 1.35
CA ASP A 90 6.28 -16.59 2.03
C ASP A 90 6.45 -16.36 3.54
N TYR A 91 5.35 -16.16 4.27
CA TYR A 91 5.37 -15.78 5.69
C TYR A 91 4.48 -16.70 6.53
N GLY A 92 5.09 -17.39 7.49
CA GLY A 92 4.40 -18.16 8.52
C GLY A 92 4.07 -17.29 9.73
N ILE A 93 2.88 -17.45 10.31
CA ILE A 93 2.54 -16.80 11.59
C ILE A 93 3.20 -17.59 12.73
N ARG A 94 4.00 -16.91 13.56
CA ARG A 94 4.57 -17.50 14.78
C ARG A 94 3.47 -17.74 15.80
N ARG A 95 3.28 -19.01 16.17
CA ARG A 95 2.23 -19.46 17.10
C ARG A 95 2.72 -19.59 18.54
N ASP A 96 4.01 -19.36 18.73
CA ASP A 96 4.76 -19.37 19.98
C ASP A 96 4.48 -18.13 20.86
N GLY A 97 3.54 -17.28 20.44
CA GLY A 97 2.64 -16.52 21.31
C GLY A 97 3.29 -15.84 22.51
N VAL A 98 3.50 -14.53 22.41
CA VAL A 98 3.18 -13.69 23.57
C VAL A 98 1.68 -13.78 23.81
#